data_AF-A0A6J3HG35-F1
#
_entry.id   AF-A0A6J3HG35-F1
#
_cell.length_a   1.000
_cell.length_b   1.000
_cell.length_c   1.000
_cell.angle_alpha   90.00
_cell.angle_beta   90.00
_cell.angle_gamma   90.00
#
_symmetry.space_group_name_H-M   'P 1'
#
loop_
_entity.id
_entity.type
_entity.pdbx_description
1 polymer ?
#
loop_
_entity_poly.entity_id
_entity_poly.type
_entity_poly.pdbx_seq_one_letter_code
_entity_poly.pdbx_strand_id
1 'polypeptide(L)'
;MQGVHVDHTAQLWGIRWASSLRQEASDYHRTLTPTLEALFVSSFQKTELEASCVGCTVLNYRDGNSSVLVHFQLHFLLRPLQTLSLGREEELLQEGIRARLQEHGISLAAYGTIVSAELT
;
A
#
# COMPACT_ATOMS: atom_id res chain seq x y z
N MET A 1 -2.52 -5.12 23.89
CA MET A 1 -2.69 -3.81 23.23
C MET A 1 -3.70 -4.00 22.13
N GLN A 2 -4.82 -3.28 22.11
CA GLN A 2 -5.76 -3.37 20.97
C GLN A 2 -5.17 -2.52 19.83
N GLY A 3 -5.26 -3.02 18.59
CA GLY A 3 -4.85 -2.29 17.40
C GLY A 3 -6.07 -1.66 16.72
N VAL A 4 -5.84 -0.59 15.96
CA VAL A 4 -6.84 -0.01 15.05
C VAL A 4 -6.44 -0.38 13.64
N HIS A 5 -7.41 -0.83 12.86
CA HIS A 5 -7.22 -1.18 11.47
C HIS A 5 -7.95 -0.17 10.58
N VAL A 6 -7.30 0.25 9.49
CA VAL A 6 -7.88 1.16 8.51
C VAL A 6 -7.76 0.53 7.13
N ASP A 7 -8.89 0.41 6.44
CA ASP A 7 -8.96 -0.22 5.12
C ASP A 7 -8.81 0.83 4.01
N HIS A 8 -8.01 0.52 3.00
CA HIS A 8 -7.80 1.38 1.84
C HIS A 8 -7.82 0.56 0.55
N THR A 9 -8.21 1.23 -0.53
CA THR A 9 -7.96 0.74 -1.89
C THR A 9 -7.00 1.70 -2.58
N ALA A 10 -6.02 1.16 -3.30
CA ALA A 10 -5.16 1.92 -4.17
C ALA A 10 -5.14 1.34 -5.59
N GLN A 11 -5.08 2.21 -6.59
CA GLN A 11 -4.79 1.86 -7.96
C GLN A 11 -3.30 2.01 -8.23
N LEU A 12 -2.68 0.99 -8.83
CA LEU A 12 -1.25 0.90 -9.11
C LEU A 12 -1.01 0.95 -10.61
N TRP A 13 -0.16 1.88 -11.07
CA TRP A 13 0.23 2.00 -12.47
C TRP A 13 1.67 1.57 -12.72
N GLY A 14 1.95 1.21 -13.98
CA GLY A 14 3.26 0.72 -14.43
C GLY A 14 3.44 -0.79 -14.34
N ILE A 15 2.48 -1.48 -13.71
CA ILE A 15 2.37 -2.94 -13.70
C ILE A 15 1.00 -3.34 -14.25
N ARG A 16 0.90 -4.53 -14.85
CA ARG A 16 -0.34 -5.02 -15.46
C ARG A 16 -1.06 -6.01 -14.56
N TRP A 17 -2.38 -5.97 -14.59
CA TRP A 17 -3.19 -7.04 -14.03
C TRP A 17 -2.87 -8.39 -14.68
N ALA A 18 -2.79 -9.43 -13.85
CA ALA A 18 -2.78 -10.82 -14.26
C ALA A 18 -3.57 -11.64 -13.23
N SER A 19 -4.33 -12.64 -13.70
CA SER A 19 -5.15 -13.48 -12.83
C SER A 19 -4.35 -14.27 -11.78
N SER A 20 -3.05 -14.46 -12.01
CA SER A 20 -2.10 -15.04 -11.04
C SER A 20 -2.02 -14.25 -9.74
N LEU A 21 -2.28 -12.93 -9.75
CA LEU A 21 -2.34 -12.13 -8.52
C LEU A 21 -3.41 -12.61 -7.52
N ARG A 22 -4.43 -13.36 -7.98
CA ARG A 22 -5.41 -14.00 -7.08
C ARG A 22 -4.90 -15.28 -6.42
N GLN A 23 -3.76 -15.80 -6.86
CA GLN A 23 -3.17 -17.04 -6.35
C GLN A 23 -1.97 -16.66 -5.47
N GLU A 24 -2.12 -16.84 -4.16
CA GLU A 24 -1.08 -16.53 -3.17
C GLU A 24 0.25 -17.25 -3.44
N ALA A 25 0.18 -18.44 -4.04
CA ALA A 25 1.35 -19.24 -4.41
C ALA A 25 2.07 -18.74 -5.68
N SER A 26 1.49 -17.81 -6.44
CA SER A 26 2.12 -17.33 -7.68
C SER A 26 3.31 -16.42 -7.39
N ASP A 27 4.32 -16.47 -8.25
CA ASP A 27 5.50 -15.61 -8.13
C ASP A 27 5.14 -14.13 -8.19
N TYR A 28 4.13 -13.76 -8.97
CA TYR A 28 3.69 -12.37 -9.08
C TYR A 28 3.09 -11.88 -7.75
N HIS A 29 2.18 -12.66 -7.15
CA HIS A 29 1.62 -12.33 -5.84
C HIS A 29 2.71 -12.24 -4.78
N ARG A 30 3.58 -13.27 -4.67
CA ARG A 30 4.66 -13.32 -3.68
C ARG A 30 5.70 -12.21 -3.83
N THR A 31 5.86 -11.66 -5.03
CA THR A 31 6.75 -10.51 -5.29
C THR A 31 6.05 -9.19 -4.96
N LEU A 32 4.79 -9.03 -5.36
CA LEU A 32 4.06 -7.78 -5.23
C LEU A 32 3.64 -7.50 -3.78
N THR A 33 3.14 -8.50 -3.06
CA THR A 33 2.60 -8.34 -1.70
C THR A 33 3.58 -7.72 -0.72
N PRO A 34 4.76 -8.31 -0.44
CA PRO A 34 5.69 -7.72 0.53
C PRO A 34 6.21 -6.35 0.07
N THR A 35 6.30 -6.14 -1.25
CA THR A 35 6.70 -4.85 -1.81
C THR A 35 5.69 -3.75 -1.49
N LEU A 36 4.40 -4.04 -1.63
CA LEU A 36 3.34 -3.09 -1.32
C LEU A 36 3.18 -2.87 0.18
N GLU A 37 3.23 -3.93 0.99
CA GLU A 37 3.17 -3.80 2.44
C GLU A 37 4.31 -2.91 2.97
N ALA A 38 5.53 -3.10 2.45
CA ALA A 38 6.66 -2.24 2.77
C ALA A 38 6.46 -0.79 2.27
N LEU A 39 5.92 -0.60 1.06
CA LEU A 39 5.61 0.72 0.53
C LEU A 39 4.65 1.46 1.45
N PHE A 40 3.48 0.88 1.75
CA PHE A 40 2.43 1.53 2.53
C PHE A 40 2.85 1.84 3.96
N VAL A 41 3.60 0.95 4.62
CA VAL A 41 4.18 1.26 5.94
C VAL A 41 5.22 2.38 5.84
N SER A 42 6.10 2.33 4.84
CA SER A 42 7.17 3.33 4.67
C SER A 42 6.68 4.72 4.24
N SER A 43 5.43 4.83 3.76
CA SER A 43 4.77 6.09 3.44
C SER A 43 4.63 7.00 4.66
N PHE A 44 4.54 6.44 5.86
CA PHE A 44 4.45 7.21 7.10
C PHE A 44 5.81 7.60 7.68
N GLN A 45 6.95 7.25 7.08
CA GLN A 45 8.25 7.67 7.61
C GLN A 45 8.36 9.21 7.62
N LYS A 46 8.89 9.75 8.72
CA LYS A 46 8.99 11.19 9.02
C LYS A 46 7.64 11.89 9.18
N THR A 47 6.57 11.14 9.43
CA THR A 47 5.24 11.67 9.74
C THR A 47 4.86 11.39 11.19
N GLU A 48 3.78 12.02 11.65
CA GLU A 48 3.18 11.78 12.97
C GLU A 48 2.68 10.33 13.19
N LEU A 49 2.52 9.56 12.10
CA LEU A 49 2.05 8.18 12.13
C LEU A 49 3.18 7.14 12.08
N GLU A 50 4.45 7.54 11.94
CA GLU A 50 5.59 6.61 11.79
C GLU A 50 5.68 5.60 12.95
N ALA A 51 5.61 6.09 14.19
CA ALA A 51 5.72 5.25 15.39
C ALA A 51 4.44 4.43 15.66
N SER A 52 3.38 4.70 14.90
CA SER A 52 2.03 4.22 15.13
C SER A 52 1.66 3.11 14.16
N CYS A 53 2.10 3.24 12.90
CA CYS A 53 1.90 2.25 11.85
C CYS A 53 2.83 1.07 12.07
N VAL A 54 2.27 -0.04 12.55
CA VAL A 54 3.03 -1.25 12.89
C VAL A 54 2.98 -2.32 11.79
N GLY A 55 2.17 -2.12 10.76
CA GLY A 55 2.12 -3.04 9.64
C GLY A 55 1.06 -2.69 8.60
N CYS A 56 1.09 -3.49 7.54
CA CYS A 56 0.11 -3.50 6.48
C CYS A 56 -0.18 -4.95 6.12
N THR A 57 -1.42 -5.25 5.73
CA THR A 57 -1.80 -6.53 5.14
C THR A 57 -2.51 -6.28 3.83
N VAL A 58 -1.97 -6.84 2.74
CA VAL A 58 -2.69 -6.84 1.47
C VAL A 58 -3.79 -7.90 1.51
N LEU A 59 -5.03 -7.48 1.29
CA LEU A 59 -6.22 -8.33 1.40
C LEU A 59 -6.60 -8.98 0.06
N ASN A 60 -6.55 -8.23 -1.04
CA ASN A 60 -6.77 -8.78 -2.38
C ASN A 60 -6.30 -7.84 -3.48
N TYR A 61 -6.18 -8.41 -4.68
CA TYR A 61 -5.93 -7.69 -5.92
C TYR A 61 -7.10 -7.83 -6.90
N ARG A 62 -7.37 -6.77 -7.65
CA ARG A 62 -8.41 -6.72 -8.68
C ARG A 62 -7.89 -6.08 -9.96
N ASP A 63 -8.58 -6.36 -11.05
CA ASP A 63 -8.33 -5.72 -12.34
C ASP A 63 -8.77 -4.24 -12.27
N GLY A 64 -7.83 -3.33 -12.51
CA GLY A 64 -8.06 -1.89 -12.58
C GLY A 64 -8.07 -1.36 -14.01
N ASN A 65 -8.43 -2.18 -15.00
CA ASN A 65 -8.48 -1.82 -16.42
C ASN A 65 -7.13 -1.32 -16.95
N SER A 66 -6.20 -2.26 -17.16
CA SER A 66 -4.77 -2.00 -17.51
C SER A 66 -3.91 -1.49 -16.35
N SER A 67 -4.43 -1.59 -15.13
CA SER A 67 -3.72 -1.31 -13.88
C SER A 67 -4.08 -2.39 -12.84
N VAL A 68 -3.48 -2.34 -11.66
CA VAL A 68 -3.81 -3.25 -10.56
C VAL A 68 -4.46 -2.46 -9.44
N LEU A 69 -5.67 -2.87 -9.03
CA LEU A 69 -6.27 -2.38 -7.79
C LEU A 69 -5.83 -3.29 -6.64
N VAL A 70 -5.38 -2.70 -5.54
CA VAL A 70 -5.01 -3.41 -4.32
C VAL A 70 -5.90 -2.93 -3.18
N HIS A 71 -6.52 -3.87 -2.48
CA HIS A 71 -7.20 -3.63 -1.21
C HIS A 71 -6.27 -4.05 -0.09
N PHE A 72 -6.01 -3.17 0.86
CA PHE A 72 -5.09 -3.40 1.96
C PHE A 72 -5.59 -2.78 3.25
N GLN A 73 -5.09 -3.30 4.36
CA GLN A 73 -5.41 -2.86 5.70
C GLN A 73 -4.13 -2.38 6.38
N LEU A 74 -4.15 -1.17 6.93
CA LEU A 74 -3.08 -0.63 7.77
C LEU A 74 -3.34 -0.95 9.23
N HIS A 75 -2.30 -1.30 9.96
CA HIS A 75 -2.37 -1.68 11.36
C HIS A 75 -1.69 -0.63 12.21
N PHE A 76 -2.44 -0.06 13.15
CA PHE A 76 -1.96 1.00 14.02
C PHE A 76 -2.10 0.67 15.50
N LEU A 77 -1.17 1.20 16.29
CA LEU A 77 -1.31 1.22 17.75
C LEU A 77 -2.40 2.23 18.16
N LEU A 78 -3.22 1.86 19.16
CA LEU A 78 -4.39 2.63 19.60
C LEU A 78 -4.16 4.11 19.97
N ARG A 79 -3.01 4.47 20.54
CA ARG A 79 -2.83 5.79 21.21
C ARG A 79 -2.64 6.97 20.25
N PRO A 80 -1.97 6.83 19.10
CA PRO A 80 -1.78 7.98 18.18
C PRO A 80 -2.97 8.25 17.24
N LEU A 81 -3.83 7.26 16.99
CA LEU A 81 -5.01 7.45 16.12
C LEU A 81 -6.22 8.08 16.82
N GLN A 82 -6.28 8.12 18.15
CA GLN A 82 -7.38 8.80 18.84
C GLN A 82 -7.42 10.31 18.56
N THR A 83 -6.33 10.89 18.06
CA THR A 83 -6.19 12.32 17.73
C THR A 83 -6.15 12.60 16.23
N LEU A 84 -6.01 11.60 15.37
CA LEU A 84 -5.92 11.77 13.92
C LEU A 84 -7.27 11.46 13.27
N SER A 85 -7.79 12.42 12.50
CA SER A 85 -8.94 12.15 11.65
C SER A 85 -8.54 11.14 10.57
N LEU A 86 -9.47 10.25 10.20
CA LEU A 86 -9.24 9.33 9.08
C LEU A 86 -8.81 10.07 7.80
N GLY A 87 -9.33 11.28 7.56
CA GLY A 87 -8.90 12.10 6.42
C GLY A 87 -7.44 12.54 6.49
N ARG A 88 -6.90 12.80 7.68
CA ARG A 88 -5.48 13.17 7.83
C ARG A 88 -4.54 11.98 7.60
N GLU A 89 -4.96 10.80 8.05
CA GLU A 89 -4.21 9.56 7.82
C GLU A 89 -4.12 9.26 6.31
N GLU A 90 -5.23 9.35 5.59
CA GLU A 90 -5.29 9.11 4.15
C GLU A 90 -4.44 10.12 3.35
N GLU A 91 -4.47 11.40 3.73
CA GLU A 91 -3.60 12.44 3.15
C GLU A 91 -2.12 12.10 3.28
N LEU A 92 -1.68 11.76 4.50
CA LEU A 92 -0.30 11.39 4.79
C LEU A 92 0.11 10.13 4.02
N LEU A 93 -0.79 9.14 3.93
CA LEU A 93 -0.57 7.94 3.17
C LEU A 93 -0.37 8.26 1.68
N GLN A 94 -1.24 9.07 1.08
CA GLN A 94 -1.16 9.44 -0.33
C GLN A 94 0.09 10.27 -0.65
N GLU A 95 0.48 11.21 0.21
CA GLU A 95 1.71 11.99 0.07
C GLU A 95 2.95 11.10 0.18
N GLY A 96 2.97 10.21 1.18
CA GLY A 96 4.06 9.27 1.39
C GLY A 96 4.23 8.30 0.22
N ILE A 97 3.14 7.74 -0.31
CA ILE A 97 3.15 6.89 -1.52
C ILE A 97 3.78 7.65 -2.69
N ARG A 98 3.33 8.88 -2.94
CA ARG A 98 3.84 9.71 -4.02
C ARG A 98 5.33 9.97 -3.86
N ALA A 99 5.76 10.37 -2.66
CA ALA A 99 7.16 10.64 -2.37
C ALA A 99 8.06 9.41 -2.58
N ARG A 100 7.58 8.21 -2.22
CA ARG A 100 8.32 6.96 -2.40
C ARG A 100 8.46 6.54 -3.85
N LEU A 101 7.47 6.85 -4.69
CA LEU A 101 7.45 6.47 -6.09
C LEU A 101 8.09 7.51 -7.02
N GLN A 102 8.23 8.77 -6.57
CA GLN A 102 8.61 9.91 -7.41
C GLN A 102 9.98 9.79 -8.08
N GLU A 103 10.98 9.14 -7.47
CA GLU A 103 12.32 9.10 -8.05
C GLU A 103 12.52 7.98 -9.08
N HIS A 104 12.21 6.74 -8.71
CA HIS A 104 12.55 5.56 -9.53
C HIS A 104 11.40 4.55 -9.69
N GLY A 105 10.25 4.81 -9.06
CA GLY A 105 9.23 3.78 -8.85
C GLY A 105 9.78 2.58 -8.08
N ILE A 106 9.06 1.46 -8.12
CA ILE A 106 9.51 0.19 -7.53
C ILE A 106 9.49 -0.90 -8.59
N SER A 107 10.67 -1.41 -8.94
CA SER A 107 10.81 -2.49 -9.92
C SER A 107 10.39 -3.84 -9.33
N LEU A 108 9.53 -4.56 -10.06
CA LEU A 108 9.01 -5.89 -9.71
C LEU A 108 9.57 -6.96 -10.64
N ALA A 109 10.89 -6.98 -10.85
CA ALA A 109 11.56 -7.95 -11.71
C ALA A 109 10.86 -8.09 -13.09
N ALA A 110 10.28 -9.26 -13.38
CA ALA A 110 9.62 -9.57 -14.66
C ALA A 110 8.24 -8.90 -14.85
N TYR A 111 7.68 -8.26 -13.81
CA TYR A 111 6.30 -7.77 -13.80
C TYR A 111 6.14 -6.28 -14.10
N GLY A 112 7.26 -5.57 -14.29
CA GLY A 112 7.30 -4.14 -14.59
C GLY A 112 7.79 -3.31 -13.41
N THR A 113 7.41 -2.03 -13.39
CA THR A 113 7.81 -1.08 -12.34
C THR A 113 6.57 -0.33 -11.90
N ILE A 114 6.28 -0.30 -10.60
CA ILE A 114 5.21 0.54 -10.05
C ILE A 114 5.69 2.00 -10.18
N VAL A 115 5.03 2.78 -11.03
CA VAL A 115 5.43 4.18 -11.31
C VAL A 115 4.63 5.19 -10.50
N SER A 116 3.38 4.86 -10.17
CA SER A 116 2.51 5.70 -9.36
C SER A 116 1.44 4.83 -8.68
N ALA A 117 0.89 5.37 -7.61
CA ALA A 117 -0.25 4.78 -6.92
C ALA A 117 -1.13 5.88 -6.30
N GLU A 118 -2.45 5.69 -6.37
CA GLU A 118 -3.45 6.63 -5.87
C GLU A 118 -4.53 5.88 -5.08
N LEU A 119 -4.93 6.45 -3.95
CA LEU A 119 -6.01 5.97 -3.10
C LEU A 119 -7.37 6.28 -3.76
N THR A 120 -8.37 5.41 -3.56
CA THR A 120 -9.70 5.49 -4.21
C THR A 120 -10.86 5.22 -3.26
#